data_AF-A0A3L9ZWQ7-F1
#
_entry.id   AF-A0A3L9ZWQ7-F1
#
_cell.length_a   1.000
_cell.length_b   1.000
_cell.length_c   1.000
_cell.angle_alpha   90.00
_cell.angle_beta   90.00
_cell.angle_gamma   90.00
#
_symmetry.space_group_name_H-M   'P 1'
#
loop_
_entity.id
_entity.type
_entity.pdbx_description
1 polymer ?
#
loop_
_entity_poly.entity_id
_entity_poly.type
_entity_poly.pdbx_seq_one_letter_code
_entity_poly.pdbx_strand_id
1 'polypeptide(L)'
;MTLVFFALICTFLSFYFACLTGVTIKRKIVFTGCFIVFSSLLRVLINVNLNNDYYYYYNFDIFHKPTSFLSFALNEPYLYSLYFFFSTFIDTKANVFLALYWFNFLINSIFYIWLLYIKDVETWKKILLFVLYYFMFGFVLLRNGPAYILFAMYFYYSFRERKFNWVFTALFMHISSCFMLVTYFHHWRYYFRALFVAPIIVFLSFLVLKPFLTSVREFDSILSKISIYSNGFPINTLMHLLFFVFIIVLTAVGFLLYRNKMLHPILVTTLLIYFIAFLISPVVAHRFSPYLLFALLFFPFEEIKYTKLMRILNSFSVLLLPIFIYTLFNTHKTKLYMELFMK
;
A
#
# COMPACT_ATOMS: atom_id res chain seq x y z
N MET A 1 14.65 -21.38 13.08
CA MET A 1 14.33 -20.37 14.12
C MET A 1 15.28 -19.18 14.09
N THR A 2 16.53 -19.33 14.54
CA THR A 2 17.53 -18.26 14.64
C THR A 2 17.78 -17.57 13.30
N LEU A 3 17.77 -18.33 12.20
CA LEU A 3 18.03 -17.80 10.87
C LEU A 3 16.94 -16.83 10.36
N VAL A 4 15.66 -17.07 10.68
CA VAL A 4 14.55 -16.18 10.27
C VAL A 4 14.63 -14.87 11.04
N PHE A 5 14.79 -14.93 12.37
CA PHE A 5 14.95 -13.73 13.19
C PHE A 5 16.23 -12.96 12.84
N PHE A 6 17.32 -13.67 12.60
CA PHE A 6 18.56 -13.07 12.12
C PHE A 6 18.34 -12.35 10.78
N ALA A 7 17.77 -13.04 9.78
CA ALA A 7 17.46 -12.43 8.48
C ALA A 7 16.50 -11.24 8.63
N LEU A 8 15.50 -11.31 9.51
CA LEU A 8 14.55 -10.24 9.81
C LEU A 8 15.24 -9.01 10.39
N ILE A 9 16.04 -9.20 11.44
CA ILE A 9 16.79 -8.13 12.10
C ILE A 9 17.80 -7.53 11.13
N CYS A 10 18.54 -8.36 10.39
CA CYS A 10 19.50 -7.90 9.40
C CYS A 10 18.82 -7.15 8.24
N THR A 11 17.63 -7.57 7.80
CA THR A 11 16.83 -6.85 6.79
C THR A 11 16.45 -5.46 7.30
N PHE A 12 15.97 -5.35 8.56
CA PHE A 12 15.64 -4.06 9.15
C PHE A 12 16.88 -3.16 9.32
N LEU A 13 17.95 -3.69 9.92
CA LEU A 13 19.16 -2.92 10.21
C LEU A 13 19.85 -2.46 8.93
N SER A 14 19.94 -3.31 7.91
CA SER A 14 20.50 -2.92 6.61
C SER A 14 19.70 -1.79 5.95
N PHE A 15 18.36 -1.87 5.98
CA PHE A 15 17.51 -0.78 5.49
C PHE A 15 17.68 0.50 6.32
N TYR A 16 17.70 0.39 7.65
CA TYR A 16 17.92 1.51 8.58
C TYR A 16 19.24 2.22 8.34
N PHE A 17 20.36 1.48 8.34
CA PHE A 17 21.69 2.06 8.12
C PHE A 17 21.85 2.63 6.71
N ALA A 18 21.18 2.07 5.69
CA ALA A 18 21.15 2.66 4.34
C ALA A 18 20.38 3.99 4.27
N CYS A 19 19.44 4.23 5.18
CA CYS A 19 18.65 5.46 5.23
C CYS A 19 19.35 6.62 5.93
N LEU A 20 20.25 6.33 6.89
CA LEU A 20 20.85 7.36 7.75
C LEU A 20 21.50 8.50 6.95
N THR A 21 21.21 9.73 7.38
CA THR A 21 21.80 10.94 6.82
C THR A 21 23.30 10.98 7.16
N GLY A 22 24.15 11.27 6.17
CA GLY A 22 25.62 11.33 6.33
C GLY A 22 26.37 10.04 6.00
N VAL A 23 25.68 8.95 5.65
CA VAL A 23 26.33 7.74 5.15
C VAL A 23 26.92 8.00 3.75
N THR A 24 28.21 7.73 3.58
CA THR A 24 28.89 7.83 2.28
C THR A 24 28.21 6.93 1.24
N ILE A 25 28.24 7.32 -0.04
CA ILE A 25 27.62 6.54 -1.12
C ILE A 25 28.11 5.08 -1.15
N LYS A 26 29.40 4.84 -0.89
CA LYS A 26 29.99 3.48 -0.84
C LYS A 26 29.34 2.62 0.24
N ARG A 27 29.24 3.13 1.48
CA ARG A 27 28.57 2.43 2.59
C ARG A 27 27.09 2.19 2.31
N LYS A 28 26.41 3.15 1.68
CA LYS A 28 24.99 3.01 1.30
C LYS A 28 24.76 1.89 0.30
N ILE A 29 25.65 1.75 -0.69
CA ILE A 29 25.62 0.63 -1.64
C ILE A 29 25.79 -0.71 -0.90
N VAL A 30 26.75 -0.80 0.04
CA VAL A 30 26.97 -2.01 0.84
C VAL A 30 25.71 -2.37 1.64
N PHE A 31 25.12 -1.42 2.37
CA PHE A 31 23.90 -1.67 3.13
C PHE A 31 22.71 -2.03 2.25
N THR A 32 22.62 -1.44 1.05
CA THR A 32 21.60 -1.83 0.05
C THR A 32 21.81 -3.26 -0.42
N GLY A 33 23.06 -3.67 -0.69
CA GLY A 33 23.41 -5.05 -1.04
C GLY A 33 23.03 -6.03 0.08
N CYS A 34 23.38 -5.70 1.33
CA CYS A 34 22.94 -6.48 2.49
C CYS A 34 21.42 -6.57 2.58
N PHE A 35 20.71 -5.47 2.36
CA PHE A 35 19.25 -5.45 2.35
C PHE A 35 18.68 -6.43 1.30
N ILE A 36 19.19 -6.42 0.07
CA ILE A 36 18.77 -7.35 -0.99
C ILE A 36 19.03 -8.80 -0.59
N VAL A 37 20.21 -9.11 -0.05
CA VAL A 37 20.57 -10.48 0.35
C VAL A 37 19.68 -10.96 1.49
N PHE A 38 19.53 -10.19 2.57
CA PHE A 38 18.75 -10.60 3.73
C PHE A 38 17.24 -10.60 3.47
N SER A 39 16.73 -9.66 2.67
CA SER A 39 15.31 -9.67 2.25
C SER A 39 14.98 -10.89 1.40
N SER A 40 15.87 -11.26 0.47
CA SER A 40 15.71 -12.44 -0.37
C SER A 40 15.81 -13.72 0.45
N LEU A 41 16.77 -13.80 1.38
CA LEU A 41 16.87 -14.91 2.32
C LEU A 41 15.60 -15.04 3.15
N LEU A 42 15.08 -13.93 3.68
CA LEU A 42 13.83 -13.90 4.44
C LEU A 42 12.64 -14.38 3.58
N ARG A 43 12.60 -14.02 2.30
CA ARG A 43 11.58 -14.49 1.35
C ARG A 43 11.63 -15.98 1.09
N VAL A 44 12.82 -16.57 0.99
CA VAL A 44 13.00 -18.03 0.85
C VAL A 44 12.57 -18.76 2.12
N LEU A 45 12.94 -18.23 3.30
CA LEU A 45 12.69 -18.90 4.56
C LEU A 45 11.21 -18.89 5.00
N ILE A 46 10.44 -17.89 4.58
CA ILE A 46 9.02 -17.77 4.91
C ILE A 46 8.18 -18.48 3.84
N ASN A 47 7.52 -19.56 4.25
CA ASN A 47 6.61 -20.28 3.37
C ASN A 47 5.38 -19.41 3.02
N VAL A 48 5.10 -19.29 1.72
CA VAL A 48 4.00 -18.50 1.17
C VAL A 48 2.63 -18.92 1.70
N ASN A 49 2.46 -20.20 2.04
CA ASN A 49 1.21 -20.76 2.55
C ASN A 49 0.82 -20.22 3.94
N LEU A 50 1.79 -19.63 4.66
CA LEU A 50 1.58 -19.05 5.97
C LEU A 50 0.97 -17.64 5.90
N ASN A 51 0.93 -17.02 4.72
CA ASN A 51 0.23 -15.75 4.53
C ASN A 51 -1.27 -15.91 4.85
N ASN A 52 -1.83 -14.94 5.59
CA ASN A 52 -3.25 -14.91 5.93
C ASN A 52 -4.16 -14.96 4.70
N ASP A 53 -3.75 -14.33 3.61
CA ASP A 53 -4.55 -14.26 2.38
C ASP A 53 -4.27 -15.41 1.40
N TYR A 54 -3.31 -16.30 1.70
CA TYR A 54 -2.83 -17.30 0.74
C TYR A 54 -3.95 -18.16 0.15
N TYR A 55 -4.77 -18.78 1.00
CA TYR A 55 -5.82 -19.69 0.54
C TYR A 55 -6.89 -18.98 -0.26
N TYR A 56 -7.20 -17.74 0.09
CA TYR A 56 -8.14 -16.94 -0.67
C TYR A 56 -7.64 -16.62 -2.10
N TYR A 57 -6.34 -16.39 -2.25
CA TYR A 57 -5.71 -16.26 -3.57
C TYR A 57 -5.65 -17.61 -4.29
N TYR A 58 -5.13 -18.63 -3.61
CA TYR A 58 -4.86 -19.94 -4.19
C TYR A 58 -6.14 -20.62 -4.68
N ASN A 59 -7.21 -20.63 -3.90
CA ASN A 59 -8.47 -21.26 -4.30
C ASN A 59 -9.26 -20.44 -5.32
N PHE A 60 -8.85 -19.20 -5.59
CA PHE A 60 -9.65 -18.23 -6.32
C PHE A 60 -11.02 -17.98 -5.68
N ASP A 61 -11.13 -18.15 -4.35
CA ASP A 61 -12.38 -17.90 -3.60
C ASP A 61 -12.83 -16.43 -3.70
N ILE A 62 -11.93 -15.54 -4.11
CA ILE A 62 -12.22 -14.12 -4.34
C ILE A 62 -12.37 -13.78 -5.85
N PHE A 63 -12.08 -14.73 -6.76
CA PHE A 63 -11.96 -14.46 -8.20
C PHE A 63 -12.59 -15.56 -9.07
N HIS A 64 -13.77 -15.33 -9.62
CA HIS A 64 -14.28 -16.20 -10.70
C HIS A 64 -13.59 -15.85 -12.02
N LYS A 65 -13.22 -16.87 -12.80
CA LYS A 65 -12.61 -16.68 -14.13
C LYS A 65 -13.47 -15.70 -14.93
N PRO A 66 -12.91 -14.59 -15.42
CA PRO A 66 -13.71 -13.59 -16.09
C PRO A 66 -14.29 -14.19 -17.38
N THR A 67 -15.60 -14.05 -17.53
CA THR A 67 -16.37 -14.55 -18.68
C THR A 67 -16.44 -13.53 -19.82
N SER A 68 -16.11 -12.27 -19.53
CA SER A 68 -16.18 -11.13 -20.45
C SER A 68 -15.06 -10.14 -20.17
N PHE A 69 -14.75 -9.27 -21.15
CA PHE A 69 -13.77 -8.19 -20.96
C PHE A 69 -14.17 -7.25 -19.80
N LEU A 70 -15.47 -6.96 -19.66
CA LEU A 70 -15.98 -6.14 -18.58
C LEU A 70 -15.79 -6.82 -17.21
N SER A 71 -16.05 -8.12 -17.12
CA SER A 71 -15.76 -8.92 -15.92
C SER A 71 -14.26 -8.95 -15.59
N PHE A 72 -13.39 -9.02 -16.60
CA PHE A 72 -11.94 -8.93 -16.41
C PHE A 72 -11.51 -7.57 -15.87
N ALA A 73 -12.01 -6.48 -16.45
CA ALA A 73 -11.66 -5.11 -16.05
C ALA A 73 -12.18 -4.74 -14.65
N LEU A 74 -13.36 -5.22 -14.26
CA LEU A 74 -14.02 -4.89 -12.98
C LEU A 74 -13.56 -5.75 -11.80
N ASN A 75 -12.94 -6.91 -12.05
CA ASN A 75 -12.46 -7.81 -11.01
C ASN A 75 -11.01 -7.49 -10.58
N GLU A 76 -10.03 -8.22 -11.10
CA GLU A 76 -8.60 -8.05 -10.77
C GLU A 76 -7.74 -8.25 -12.01
N PRO A 77 -7.71 -7.28 -12.94
CA PRO A 77 -7.04 -7.43 -14.23
C PRO A 77 -5.55 -7.78 -14.07
N TYR A 78 -4.86 -7.20 -13.09
CA TYR A 78 -3.44 -7.48 -12.85
C TYR A 78 -3.17 -8.90 -12.39
N LEU A 79 -3.89 -9.39 -11.38
CA LEU A 79 -3.67 -10.73 -10.84
C LEU A 79 -3.94 -11.79 -11.92
N TYR A 80 -5.02 -11.61 -12.70
CA TYR A 80 -5.34 -12.50 -13.81
C TYR A 80 -4.30 -12.48 -14.92
N SER A 81 -3.83 -11.29 -15.31
CA SER A 81 -2.80 -11.16 -16.34
C SER A 81 -1.52 -11.88 -15.94
N LEU A 82 -1.09 -11.72 -14.69
CA LEU A 82 0.09 -12.41 -14.18
C LEU A 82 -0.12 -13.92 -14.09
N TYR A 83 -1.25 -14.37 -13.54
CA TYR A 83 -1.55 -15.80 -13.45
C TYR A 83 -1.51 -16.45 -14.84
N PHE A 84 -2.18 -15.85 -15.82
CA PHE A 84 -2.20 -16.34 -17.20
C PHE A 84 -0.79 -16.37 -17.80
N PHE A 85 -0.02 -15.28 -17.65
CA PHE A 85 1.36 -15.20 -18.10
C PHE A 85 2.22 -16.32 -17.54
N PHE A 86 2.26 -16.49 -16.21
CA PHE A 86 3.08 -17.52 -15.58
C PHE A 86 2.58 -18.94 -15.87
N SER A 87 1.28 -19.15 -16.00
CA SER A 87 0.71 -20.45 -16.38
C SER A 87 1.08 -20.90 -17.80
N THR A 88 1.57 -19.98 -18.65
CA THR A 88 2.09 -20.34 -19.98
C THR A 88 3.44 -21.07 -19.88
N PHE A 89 4.16 -20.92 -18.76
CA PHE A 89 5.50 -21.47 -18.58
C PHE A 89 5.59 -22.52 -17.44
N ILE A 90 4.57 -22.60 -16.58
CA ILE A 90 4.60 -23.39 -15.35
C ILE A 90 3.30 -24.20 -15.25
N ASP A 91 3.43 -25.52 -15.17
CA ASP A 91 2.27 -26.43 -15.22
C ASP A 91 1.49 -26.48 -13.90
N THR A 92 2.20 -26.47 -12.77
CA THR A 92 1.54 -26.63 -11.47
C THR A 92 1.07 -25.28 -10.92
N LYS A 93 -0.21 -25.21 -10.55
CA LYS A 93 -0.82 -24.03 -9.91
C LYS A 93 -0.03 -23.50 -8.70
N ALA A 94 0.50 -24.38 -7.86
CA ALA A 94 1.33 -24.01 -6.71
C ALA A 94 2.58 -23.23 -7.12
N ASN A 95 3.31 -23.69 -8.13
CA ASN A 95 4.51 -23.01 -8.62
C ASN A 95 4.16 -21.71 -9.36
N VAL A 96 3.01 -21.64 -10.05
CA VAL A 96 2.50 -20.38 -10.62
C VAL A 96 2.32 -19.36 -9.50
N PHE A 97 1.57 -19.68 -8.44
CA PHE A 97 1.39 -18.76 -7.30
C PHE A 97 2.70 -18.37 -6.64
N LEU A 98 3.63 -19.30 -6.46
CA LEU A 98 4.97 -19.01 -5.95
C LEU A 98 5.69 -17.96 -6.83
N ALA A 99 5.61 -18.08 -8.15
CA ALA A 99 6.18 -17.11 -9.09
C ALA A 99 5.51 -15.73 -8.98
N LEU A 100 4.18 -15.66 -8.87
CA LEU A 100 3.44 -14.40 -8.67
C LEU A 100 3.90 -13.66 -7.40
N TYR A 101 4.10 -14.44 -6.34
CA TYR A 101 4.61 -13.98 -5.05
C TYR A 101 6.04 -13.43 -5.14
N TRP A 102 6.94 -14.13 -5.84
CA TRP A 102 8.30 -13.65 -6.11
C TRP A 102 8.30 -12.39 -6.98
N PHE A 103 7.43 -12.32 -7.97
CA PHE A 103 7.29 -11.14 -8.82
C PHE A 103 6.87 -9.89 -8.01
N ASN A 104 5.85 -10.02 -7.16
CA ASN A 104 5.44 -8.92 -6.27
C ASN A 104 6.54 -8.55 -5.27
N PHE A 105 7.24 -9.54 -4.72
CA PHE A 105 8.40 -9.30 -3.84
C PHE A 105 9.51 -8.50 -4.55
N LEU A 106 9.80 -8.79 -5.82
CA LEU A 106 10.78 -8.05 -6.61
C LEU A 106 10.36 -6.59 -6.84
N ILE A 107 9.11 -6.35 -7.24
CA ILE A 107 8.56 -4.99 -7.40
C ILE A 107 8.68 -4.21 -6.08
N ASN A 108 8.29 -4.83 -4.97
CA ASN A 108 8.39 -4.23 -3.64
C ASN A 108 9.83 -3.92 -3.25
N SER A 109 10.77 -4.84 -3.53
CA SER A 109 12.19 -4.64 -3.23
C SER A 109 12.77 -3.48 -4.03
N ILE A 110 12.43 -3.37 -5.32
CA ILE A 110 12.84 -2.24 -6.18
C ILE A 110 12.30 -0.92 -5.62
N PHE A 111 11.03 -0.89 -5.17
CA PHE A 111 10.45 0.29 -4.55
C PHE A 111 11.20 0.72 -3.28
N TYR A 112 11.51 -0.22 -2.39
CA TYR A 112 12.25 0.09 -1.17
C TYR A 112 13.70 0.50 -1.43
N ILE A 113 14.35 -0.10 -2.43
CA ILE A 113 15.67 0.38 -2.90
C ILE A 113 15.56 1.81 -3.43
N TRP A 114 14.59 2.12 -4.28
CA TRP A 114 14.34 3.49 -4.74
C TRP A 114 14.16 4.45 -3.55
N LEU A 115 13.36 4.06 -2.55
CA LEU A 115 13.12 4.83 -1.33
C LEU A 115 14.41 5.09 -0.53
N LEU A 116 15.34 4.12 -0.47
CA LEU A 116 16.65 4.32 0.16
C LEU A 116 17.38 5.50 -0.49
N TYR A 117 17.39 5.59 -1.83
CA TYR A 117 18.19 6.56 -2.59
C TYR A 117 17.61 7.98 -2.67
N ILE A 118 16.33 8.17 -2.38
CA ILE A 118 15.72 9.49 -2.26
C ILE A 118 16.40 10.30 -1.16
N LYS A 119 16.86 11.52 -1.43
CA LYS A 119 17.65 12.31 -0.45
C LYS A 119 16.82 13.28 0.37
N ASP A 120 15.69 13.73 -0.16
CA ASP A 120 14.87 14.82 0.35
C ASP A 120 13.69 14.36 1.23
N VAL A 121 13.62 13.04 1.50
CA VAL A 121 12.68 12.41 2.44
C VAL A 121 13.45 11.96 3.69
N GLU A 122 12.95 12.35 4.85
CA GLU A 122 13.56 12.05 6.15
C GLU A 122 13.65 10.55 6.45
N THR A 123 14.69 10.16 7.19
CA THR A 123 14.96 8.75 7.54
C THR A 123 13.77 8.14 8.27
N TRP A 124 13.26 8.79 9.32
CA TRP A 124 12.16 8.26 10.13
C TRP A 124 10.91 7.96 9.30
N LYS A 125 10.62 8.78 8.27
CA LYS A 125 9.49 8.56 7.37
C LYS A 125 9.67 7.31 6.52
N LYS A 126 10.88 7.10 5.99
CA LYS A 126 11.22 5.89 5.22
C LYS A 126 11.10 4.64 6.08
N ILE A 127 11.63 4.69 7.31
CA ILE A 127 11.54 3.58 8.26
C ILE A 127 10.08 3.31 8.62
N LEU A 128 9.27 4.33 8.88
CA LEU A 128 7.84 4.13 9.16
C LEU A 128 7.12 3.44 8.00
N LEU A 129 7.34 3.89 6.75
CA LEU A 129 6.78 3.25 5.56
C LEU A 129 7.28 1.81 5.37
N PHE A 130 8.55 1.56 5.66
CA PHE A 130 9.15 0.23 5.60
C PHE A 130 8.51 -0.70 6.63
N VAL A 131 8.40 -0.25 7.87
CA VAL A 131 7.87 -1.04 8.98
C VAL A 131 6.41 -1.43 8.78
N LEU A 132 5.59 -0.49 8.29
CA LEU A 132 4.17 -0.71 8.09
C LEU A 132 3.86 -1.57 6.86
N TYR A 133 4.62 -1.41 5.77
CA TYR A 133 4.18 -1.92 4.46
C TYR A 133 5.09 -2.94 3.79
N TYR A 134 6.30 -3.18 4.29
CA TYR A 134 7.23 -4.09 3.64
C TYR A 134 6.69 -5.52 3.54
N PHE A 135 6.20 -6.09 4.65
CA PHE A 135 5.57 -7.41 4.65
C PHE A 135 4.24 -7.41 3.91
N MET A 136 3.46 -6.35 4.08
CA MET A 136 2.14 -6.25 3.45
C MET A 136 2.25 -6.30 1.91
N PHE A 137 3.17 -5.55 1.31
CA PHE A 137 3.35 -5.54 -0.16
C PHE A 137 4.23 -6.67 -0.66
N GLY A 138 5.30 -7.01 0.06
CA GLY A 138 6.28 -8.01 -0.39
C GLY A 138 5.88 -9.45 -0.13
N PHE A 139 4.99 -9.71 0.84
CA PHE A 139 4.68 -11.06 1.29
C PHE A 139 3.20 -11.42 1.24
N VAL A 140 2.30 -10.43 1.32
CA VAL A 140 0.86 -10.68 1.43
C VAL A 140 0.08 -10.32 0.17
N LEU A 141 0.14 -9.05 -0.24
CA LEU A 141 -0.78 -8.47 -1.22
C LEU A 141 -0.32 -8.74 -2.66
N LEU A 142 -1.00 -9.65 -3.35
CA LEU A 142 -0.74 -9.97 -4.76
C LEU A 142 -1.51 -9.08 -5.76
N ARG A 143 -2.48 -8.30 -5.30
CA ARG A 143 -3.41 -7.54 -6.16
C ARG A 143 -3.14 -6.03 -6.15
N ASN A 144 -3.06 -5.44 -4.95
CA ASN A 144 -3.09 -3.97 -4.82
C ASN A 144 -1.71 -3.36 -4.54
N GLY A 145 -0.73 -4.16 -4.10
CA GLY A 145 0.61 -3.69 -3.73
C GLY A 145 1.27 -2.80 -4.80
N PRO A 146 1.33 -3.24 -6.06
CA PRO A 146 1.90 -2.45 -7.16
C PRO A 146 1.17 -1.12 -7.40
N ALA A 147 -0.16 -1.09 -7.28
CA ALA A 147 -0.93 0.14 -7.40
C ALA A 147 -0.56 1.15 -6.30
N TYR A 148 -0.45 0.68 -5.05
CA TYR A 148 0.00 1.50 -3.93
C TYR A 148 1.41 2.06 -4.16
N ILE A 149 2.34 1.26 -4.69
CA ILE A 149 3.70 1.66 -5.04
C ILE A 149 3.71 2.74 -6.12
N LEU A 150 2.90 2.60 -7.18
CA LEU A 150 2.77 3.62 -8.22
C LEU A 150 2.26 4.95 -7.66
N PHE A 151 1.29 4.91 -6.75
CA PHE A 151 0.79 6.12 -6.09
C PHE A 151 1.81 6.74 -5.14
N ALA A 152 2.59 5.93 -4.41
CA ALA A 152 3.71 6.40 -3.61
C ALA A 152 4.70 7.20 -4.47
N MET A 153 5.10 6.65 -5.62
CA MET A 153 5.99 7.33 -6.57
C MET A 153 5.32 8.59 -7.15
N TYR A 154 4.05 8.50 -7.55
CA TYR A 154 3.27 9.63 -8.06
C TYR A 154 3.25 10.78 -7.06
N PHE A 155 2.83 10.55 -5.81
CA PHE A 155 2.80 11.60 -4.79
C PHE A 155 4.19 12.20 -4.55
N TYR A 156 5.21 11.36 -4.46
CA TYR A 156 6.58 11.85 -4.33
C TYR A 156 6.93 12.82 -5.46
N TYR A 157 6.76 12.43 -6.74
CA TYR A 157 7.11 13.27 -7.89
C TYR A 157 6.21 14.51 -8.01
N SER A 158 4.90 14.39 -7.78
CA SER A 158 3.96 15.51 -7.86
C SER A 158 4.29 16.61 -6.86
N PHE A 159 4.64 16.28 -5.62
CA PHE A 159 5.04 17.31 -4.66
C PHE A 159 6.37 18.00 -4.99
N ARG A 160 7.13 17.52 -5.98
CA ARG A 160 8.32 18.19 -6.53
C ARG A 160 8.04 18.76 -7.91
N GLU A 161 6.78 18.96 -8.26
CA GLU A 161 6.36 19.53 -9.55
C GLU A 161 6.86 18.71 -10.76
N ARG A 162 7.03 17.39 -10.57
CA ARG A 162 7.46 16.46 -11.62
C ARG A 162 6.30 15.57 -12.05
N LYS A 163 6.12 15.43 -13.37
CA LYS A 163 5.10 14.55 -13.95
C LYS A 163 5.48 13.08 -13.75
N PHE A 164 4.51 12.26 -13.36
CA PHE A 164 4.64 10.81 -13.26
C PHE A 164 3.42 10.12 -13.88
N ASN A 165 3.38 10.07 -15.20
CA ASN A 165 2.21 9.58 -15.95
C ASN A 165 2.01 8.06 -15.81
N TRP A 166 3.02 7.32 -15.37
CA TRP A 166 2.91 5.88 -15.10
C TRP A 166 1.85 5.55 -14.05
N VAL A 167 1.39 6.51 -13.24
CA VAL A 167 0.29 6.33 -12.30
C VAL A 167 -1.00 5.85 -12.96
N PHE A 168 -1.25 6.19 -14.23
CA PHE A 168 -2.44 5.72 -14.96
C PHE A 168 -2.49 4.21 -15.12
N THR A 169 -1.34 3.53 -15.09
CA THR A 169 -1.30 2.07 -15.13
C THR A 169 -1.90 1.41 -13.88
N ALA A 170 -2.05 2.15 -12.78
CA ALA A 170 -2.71 1.67 -11.57
C ALA A 170 -4.20 1.31 -11.79
N LEU A 171 -4.85 1.86 -12.84
CA LEU A 171 -6.20 1.46 -13.27
C LEU A 171 -6.28 -0.02 -13.63
N PHE A 172 -5.25 -0.51 -14.32
CA PHE A 172 -5.16 -1.91 -14.74
C PHE A 172 -4.64 -2.81 -13.62
N MET A 173 -4.28 -2.24 -12.48
CA MET A 173 -3.85 -2.99 -11.31
C MET A 173 -4.99 -3.23 -10.34
N HIS A 174 -5.70 -2.17 -9.97
CA HIS A 174 -6.82 -2.29 -9.04
C HIS A 174 -7.80 -1.14 -9.26
N ILE A 175 -9.09 -1.45 -9.43
CA ILE A 175 -10.10 -0.45 -9.80
C ILE A 175 -10.30 0.65 -8.74
N SER A 176 -10.05 0.37 -7.46
CA SER A 176 -10.16 1.42 -6.43
C SER A 176 -9.13 2.54 -6.59
N SER A 177 -8.09 2.32 -7.39
CA SER A 177 -7.13 3.34 -7.82
C SER A 177 -7.80 4.51 -8.55
N CYS A 178 -8.94 4.29 -9.20
CA CYS A 178 -9.74 5.32 -9.88
C CYS A 178 -10.03 6.51 -8.95
N PHE A 179 -10.43 6.23 -7.70
CA PHE A 179 -10.73 7.27 -6.73
C PHE A 179 -9.51 8.15 -6.45
N MET A 180 -8.33 7.54 -6.38
CA MET A 180 -7.09 8.27 -6.11
C MET A 180 -6.55 8.99 -7.35
N LEU A 181 -6.83 8.51 -8.56
CA LEU A 181 -6.39 9.17 -9.80
C LEU A 181 -7.00 10.55 -10.00
N VAL A 182 -8.10 10.88 -9.33
CA VAL A 182 -8.61 12.26 -9.35
C VAL A 182 -7.53 13.25 -8.91
N THR A 183 -6.63 12.86 -7.99
CA THR A 183 -5.50 13.69 -7.54
C THR A 183 -4.51 14.05 -8.65
N TYR A 184 -4.53 13.35 -9.79
CA TYR A 184 -3.75 13.72 -10.98
C TYR A 184 -4.05 15.15 -11.45
N PHE A 185 -5.31 15.58 -11.33
CA PHE A 185 -5.76 16.90 -11.77
C PHE A 185 -5.56 18.02 -10.73
N HIS A 186 -4.73 17.81 -9.71
CA HIS A 186 -4.56 18.74 -8.59
C HIS A 186 -4.11 20.16 -8.99
N HIS A 187 -3.42 20.34 -10.12
CA HIS A 187 -3.04 21.66 -10.63
C HIS A 187 -4.18 22.42 -11.31
N TRP A 188 -5.33 21.78 -11.57
CA TRP A 188 -6.44 22.44 -12.26
C TRP A 188 -7.10 23.49 -11.36
N ARG A 189 -7.27 24.72 -11.86
CA ARG A 189 -7.88 25.83 -11.10
C ARG A 189 -9.27 25.50 -10.53
N TYR A 190 -10.04 24.68 -11.22
CA TYR A 190 -11.39 24.29 -10.79
C TYR A 190 -11.43 22.93 -10.08
N TYR A 191 -10.26 22.40 -9.67
CA TYR A 191 -10.11 21.06 -9.09
C TYR A 191 -11.11 20.77 -7.96
N PHE A 192 -11.16 21.61 -6.93
CA PHE A 192 -12.09 21.39 -5.81
C PHE A 192 -13.55 21.52 -6.24
N ARG A 193 -13.89 22.45 -7.13
CA ARG A 193 -15.27 22.57 -7.66
C ARG A 193 -15.67 21.29 -8.39
N ALA A 194 -14.78 20.76 -9.22
CA ALA A 194 -15.01 19.50 -9.91
C ALA A 194 -15.10 18.32 -8.95
N LEU A 195 -14.31 18.31 -7.87
CA LEU A 195 -14.35 17.25 -6.86
C LEU A 195 -15.70 17.20 -6.11
N PHE A 196 -16.37 18.34 -5.94
CA PHE A 196 -17.74 18.40 -5.38
C PHE A 196 -18.83 18.11 -6.42
N VAL A 197 -18.67 18.60 -7.66
CA VAL A 197 -19.70 18.48 -8.71
C VAL A 197 -19.70 17.09 -9.37
N ALA A 198 -18.53 16.49 -9.58
CA ALA A 198 -18.41 15.21 -10.28
C ALA A 198 -19.18 14.06 -9.60
N PRO A 199 -19.15 13.89 -8.26
CA PRO A 199 -19.97 12.89 -7.59
C PRO A 199 -21.47 13.07 -7.84
N ILE A 200 -21.95 14.32 -7.90
CA ILE A 200 -23.36 14.63 -8.18
C ILE A 200 -23.69 14.21 -9.61
N ILE A 201 -22.84 14.56 -10.59
CA ILE A 201 -23.02 14.16 -11.99
C ILE A 201 -23.02 12.63 -12.11
N VAL A 202 -22.05 11.95 -11.50
CA VAL A 202 -21.95 10.48 -11.52
C VAL A 202 -23.18 9.85 -10.88
N PHE A 203 -23.68 10.40 -9.77
CA PHE A 203 -24.90 9.92 -9.13
C PHE A 203 -26.14 10.09 -10.02
N LEU A 204 -26.31 11.28 -10.62
CA LEU A 204 -27.43 11.53 -11.55
C LEU A 204 -27.35 10.63 -12.79
N SER A 205 -26.15 10.47 -13.38
CA SER A 205 -25.92 9.53 -14.48
C SER A 205 -26.21 8.10 -14.06
N PHE A 206 -25.82 7.69 -12.85
CA PHE A 206 -26.15 6.37 -12.31
C PHE A 206 -27.65 6.17 -12.18
N LEU A 207 -28.43 7.15 -11.70
CA LEU A 207 -29.89 7.04 -11.60
C LEU A 207 -30.54 6.82 -12.97
N VAL A 208 -30.08 7.51 -14.01
CA VAL A 208 -30.57 7.35 -15.39
C VAL A 208 -30.17 6.00 -15.97
N LEU A 209 -28.93 5.57 -15.75
CA LEU A 209 -28.40 4.31 -16.30
C LEU A 209 -28.79 3.08 -15.47
N LYS A 210 -29.28 3.25 -14.23
CA LYS A 210 -29.60 2.15 -13.31
C LYS A 210 -30.42 1.04 -13.96
N PRO A 211 -31.53 1.31 -14.69
CA PRO A 211 -32.35 0.24 -15.28
C PRO A 211 -31.56 -0.64 -16.28
N PHE A 212 -30.65 -0.01 -17.03
CA PHE A 212 -29.75 -0.72 -17.94
C PHE A 212 -28.62 -1.43 -17.19
N LEU A 213 -28.02 -0.81 -16.18
CA LEU A 213 -26.96 -1.43 -15.40
C LEU A 213 -27.43 -2.67 -14.64
N THR A 214 -28.66 -2.66 -14.13
CA THR A 214 -29.26 -3.81 -13.43
C THR A 214 -29.61 -4.98 -14.35
N SER A 215 -29.61 -4.80 -15.68
CA SER A 215 -29.76 -5.93 -16.61
C SER A 215 -28.42 -6.60 -16.95
N VAL A 216 -27.30 -6.00 -16.54
CA VAL A 216 -25.95 -6.54 -16.74
C VAL A 216 -25.56 -7.40 -15.54
N ARG A 217 -25.43 -8.72 -15.75
CA ARG A 217 -25.10 -9.71 -14.70
C ARG A 217 -23.82 -9.38 -13.93
N GLU A 218 -22.82 -8.80 -14.59
CA GLU A 218 -21.58 -8.38 -13.94
C GLU A 218 -21.79 -7.25 -12.92
N PHE A 219 -22.83 -6.42 -13.10
CA PHE A 219 -23.16 -5.33 -12.18
C PHE A 219 -23.69 -5.84 -10.84
N ASP A 220 -24.39 -6.99 -10.84
CA ASP A 220 -24.86 -7.65 -9.61
C ASP A 220 -23.69 -8.07 -8.70
N SER A 221 -22.55 -8.43 -9.30
CA SER A 221 -21.33 -8.77 -8.54
C SER A 221 -20.75 -7.56 -7.79
N ILE A 222 -20.94 -6.35 -8.33
CA ILE A 222 -20.52 -5.10 -7.68
C ILE A 222 -21.49 -4.75 -6.56
N LEU A 223 -22.80 -4.83 -6.82
CA LEU A 223 -23.84 -4.53 -5.82
C LEU A 223 -23.77 -5.46 -4.61
N SER A 224 -23.51 -6.76 -4.83
CA SER A 224 -23.31 -7.74 -3.75
C SER A 224 -22.04 -7.47 -2.92
N LYS A 225 -20.94 -7.02 -3.54
CA LYS A 225 -19.76 -6.58 -2.77
C LYS A 225 -20.09 -5.37 -1.89
N ILE A 226 -20.82 -4.39 -2.42
CA ILE A 226 -21.23 -3.19 -1.66
C ILE A 226 -22.11 -3.59 -0.47
N SER A 227 -23.10 -4.46 -0.66
CA SER A 227 -23.98 -4.89 0.43
C SER A 227 -23.21 -5.63 1.54
N ILE A 228 -22.24 -6.47 1.18
CA ILE A 228 -21.36 -7.15 2.16
C ILE A 228 -20.55 -6.13 2.97
N TYR A 229 -19.99 -5.10 2.33
CA TYR A 229 -19.21 -4.08 3.04
C TYR A 229 -20.05 -3.16 3.92
N SER A 230 -21.31 -2.94 3.56
CA SER A 230 -22.25 -2.11 4.32
C SER A 230 -22.87 -2.83 5.54
N ASN A 231 -22.91 -4.17 5.55
CA ASN A 231 -23.57 -4.95 6.60
C ASN A 231 -22.75 -5.18 7.88
N GLY A 232 -21.67 -4.41 8.10
CA GLY A 232 -20.99 -4.24 9.40
C GLY A 232 -20.42 -5.50 10.06
N PHE A 233 -19.10 -5.70 10.00
CA PHE A 233 -18.42 -6.71 10.84
C PHE A 233 -18.16 -6.15 12.25
N PRO A 234 -18.66 -6.79 13.33
CA PRO A 234 -18.65 -6.19 14.68
C PRO A 234 -17.32 -6.28 15.45
N ILE A 235 -16.39 -7.17 15.09
CA ILE A 235 -15.22 -7.50 15.94
C ILE A 235 -13.93 -6.76 15.55
N ASN A 236 -13.74 -6.37 14.28
CA ASN A 236 -12.53 -5.65 13.83
C ASN A 236 -12.58 -4.13 14.08
N THR A 237 -13.65 -3.63 14.67
CA THR A 237 -13.96 -2.20 14.75
C THR A 237 -12.99 -1.42 15.66
N LEU A 238 -12.54 -2.01 16.78
CA LEU A 238 -11.67 -1.30 17.72
C LEU A 238 -10.29 -0.99 17.14
N MET A 239 -9.64 -1.96 16.49
CA MET A 239 -8.31 -1.74 15.88
C MET A 239 -8.39 -0.76 14.71
N HIS A 240 -9.46 -0.83 13.90
CA HIS A 240 -9.69 0.16 12.86
C HIS A 240 -9.96 1.56 13.42
N LEU A 241 -10.67 1.68 14.54
CA LEU A 241 -10.89 2.95 15.23
C LEU A 241 -9.58 3.52 15.80
N LEU A 242 -8.76 2.70 16.46
CA LEU A 242 -7.45 3.12 16.96
C LEU A 242 -6.55 3.60 15.81
N PHE A 243 -6.57 2.88 14.69
CA PHE A 243 -5.82 3.27 13.50
C PHE A 243 -6.36 4.57 12.87
N PHE A 244 -7.68 4.77 12.87
CA PHE A 244 -8.30 6.04 12.45
C PHE A 244 -7.90 7.21 13.34
N VAL A 245 -7.91 7.03 14.66
CA VAL A 245 -7.42 8.04 15.62
C VAL A 245 -5.94 8.33 15.36
N PHE A 246 -5.11 7.32 15.11
CA PHE A 246 -3.71 7.51 14.74
C PHE A 246 -3.55 8.38 13.48
N ILE A 247 -4.34 8.12 12.43
CA ILE A 247 -4.32 8.92 11.19
C ILE A 247 -4.76 10.37 11.44
N ILE A 248 -5.80 10.59 12.25
CA ILE A 248 -6.24 11.94 12.62
C ILE A 248 -5.14 12.67 13.38
N VAL A 249 -4.54 12.03 14.39
CA VAL A 249 -3.45 12.62 15.18
C VAL A 249 -2.27 12.95 14.28
N LEU A 250 -1.88 12.05 13.38
CA LEU A 250 -0.79 12.29 12.43
C LEU A 250 -1.08 13.49 11.52
N THR A 251 -2.32 13.59 11.03
CA THR A 251 -2.77 14.71 10.18
C THR A 251 -2.82 16.02 10.95
N ALA A 252 -3.32 16.00 12.19
CA ALA A 252 -3.38 17.16 13.08
C ALA A 252 -1.98 17.65 13.44
N VAL A 253 -1.05 16.76 13.77
CA VAL A 253 0.37 17.08 13.98
C VAL A 253 0.96 17.69 12.70
N GLY A 254 0.64 17.14 11.52
CA GLY A 254 1.01 17.74 10.25
C GLY A 254 0.47 19.18 10.10
N PHE A 255 -0.79 19.42 10.44
CA PHE A 255 -1.39 20.75 10.37
C PHE A 255 -0.77 21.74 11.37
N LEU A 256 -0.48 21.30 12.60
CA LEU A 256 0.19 22.12 13.61
C LEU A 256 1.59 22.53 13.17
N LEU A 257 2.35 21.60 12.58
CA LEU A 257 3.73 21.83 12.15
C LEU A 257 3.83 22.63 10.85
N TYR A 258 2.92 22.42 9.90
CA TYR A 258 3.08 22.91 8.52
C TYR A 258 1.97 23.84 8.03
N ARG A 259 0.93 24.05 8.84
CA ARG A 259 -0.15 25.02 8.63
C ARG A 259 -0.73 24.92 7.22
N ASN A 260 -0.74 26.03 6.47
CA ASN A 260 -1.35 26.16 5.15
C ASN A 260 -0.76 25.21 4.10
N LYS A 261 0.47 24.70 4.28
CA LYS A 261 1.05 23.72 3.35
C LYS A 261 0.29 22.39 3.34
N MET A 262 -0.39 22.04 4.43
CA MET A 262 -1.24 20.85 4.52
C MET A 262 -2.54 20.97 3.71
N LEU A 263 -2.89 22.18 3.26
CA LEU A 263 -4.04 22.42 2.38
C LEU A 263 -3.75 22.10 0.91
N HIS A 264 -2.61 21.47 0.62
CA HIS A 264 -2.27 21.01 -0.73
C HIS A 264 -3.38 20.07 -1.26
N PRO A 265 -3.84 20.21 -2.52
CA PRO A 265 -5.02 19.49 -2.99
C PRO A 265 -4.90 17.97 -2.89
N ILE A 266 -3.73 17.39 -3.16
CA ILE A 266 -3.48 15.95 -2.98
C ILE A 266 -3.73 15.51 -1.52
N LEU A 267 -3.21 16.26 -0.53
CA LEU A 267 -3.38 15.93 0.88
C LEU A 267 -4.85 16.02 1.30
N VAL A 268 -5.52 17.13 0.94
CA VAL A 268 -6.93 17.34 1.25
C VAL A 268 -7.80 16.24 0.63
N THR A 269 -7.56 15.90 -0.64
CA THR A 269 -8.34 14.87 -1.34
C THR A 269 -8.10 13.48 -0.78
N THR A 270 -6.84 13.09 -0.52
CA THR A 270 -6.53 11.78 0.09
C THR A 270 -7.18 11.64 1.47
N LEU A 271 -7.18 12.73 2.26
CA LEU A 271 -7.82 12.78 3.57
C LEU A 271 -9.35 12.69 3.46
N LEU A 272 -9.96 13.46 2.57
CA LEU A 272 -11.41 13.44 2.33
C LEU A 272 -11.88 12.04 1.90
N ILE A 273 -11.19 11.41 0.95
CA ILE A 273 -11.52 10.04 0.50
C ILE A 273 -11.40 9.06 1.66
N TYR A 274 -10.36 9.19 2.50
CA TYR A 274 -10.19 8.35 3.68
C TYR A 274 -11.33 8.51 4.70
N PHE A 275 -11.78 9.74 4.98
CA PHE A 275 -12.92 9.99 5.86
C PHE A 275 -14.22 9.39 5.29
N ILE A 276 -14.51 9.63 4.00
CA ILE A 276 -15.68 9.04 3.34
C ILE A 276 -15.61 7.51 3.40
N ALA A 277 -14.45 6.94 3.11
CA ALA A 277 -14.24 5.49 3.20
C ALA A 277 -14.51 4.96 4.61
N PHE A 278 -14.14 5.69 5.66
CA PHE A 278 -14.35 5.27 7.05
C PHE A 278 -15.84 5.30 7.44
N LEU A 279 -16.56 6.32 6.97
CA LEU A 279 -18.01 6.44 7.15
C LEU A 279 -18.78 5.31 6.44
N ILE A 280 -18.29 4.86 5.28
CA ILE A 280 -18.85 3.70 4.58
C ILE A 280 -18.51 2.40 5.32
N SER A 281 -17.22 2.17 5.58
CA SER A 281 -16.73 0.97 6.27
C SER A 281 -15.30 1.15 6.79
N PRO A 282 -15.02 0.89 8.08
CA PRO A 282 -13.67 0.99 8.64
C PRO A 282 -12.62 0.13 7.91
N VAL A 283 -13.05 -1.01 7.35
CA VAL A 283 -12.18 -1.89 6.55
C VAL A 283 -11.77 -1.23 5.24
N VAL A 284 -12.70 -0.54 4.57
CA VAL A 284 -12.42 0.18 3.32
C VAL A 284 -11.46 1.33 3.59
N ALA A 285 -11.67 2.12 4.65
CA ALA A 285 -10.71 3.14 5.07
C ALA A 285 -9.32 2.57 5.34
N HIS A 286 -9.23 1.46 6.07
CA HIS A 286 -7.95 0.80 6.32
C HIS A 286 -7.23 0.45 5.01
N ARG A 287 -7.95 -0.06 3.99
CA ARG A 287 -7.40 -0.32 2.65
C ARG A 287 -7.01 0.94 1.87
N PHE A 288 -7.64 2.09 2.15
CA PHE A 288 -7.26 3.39 1.55
C PHE A 288 -6.09 4.08 2.28
N SER A 289 -5.81 3.69 3.52
CA SER A 289 -4.78 4.32 4.34
C SER A 289 -3.37 4.37 3.75
N PRO A 290 -2.90 3.41 2.92
CA PRO A 290 -1.59 3.53 2.28
C PRO A 290 -1.47 4.80 1.45
N TYR A 291 -2.50 5.17 0.69
CA TYR A 291 -2.49 6.38 -0.13
C TYR A 291 -2.31 7.65 0.71
N LEU A 292 -3.08 7.78 1.79
CA LEU A 292 -3.00 8.92 2.70
C LEU A 292 -1.64 8.98 3.40
N LEU A 293 -1.14 7.84 3.89
CA LEU A 293 0.16 7.79 4.55
C LEU A 293 1.31 8.11 3.60
N PHE A 294 1.28 7.66 2.35
CA PHE A 294 2.25 8.07 1.35
C PHE A 294 2.18 9.56 1.05
N ALA A 295 0.97 10.11 0.88
CA ALA A 295 0.81 11.54 0.63
C ALA A 295 1.38 12.38 1.79
N LEU A 296 1.03 12.04 3.04
CA LEU A 296 1.52 12.72 4.24
C LEU A 296 3.04 12.59 4.41
N LEU A 297 3.58 11.39 4.23
CA LEU A 297 4.99 11.12 4.51
C LEU A 297 5.89 11.63 3.37
N PHE A 298 5.47 11.57 2.11
CA PHE A 298 6.28 12.11 1.01
C PHE A 298 6.20 13.62 0.85
N PHE A 299 5.25 14.31 1.48
CA PHE A 299 5.19 15.75 1.36
C PHE A 299 6.51 16.43 1.80
N PRO A 300 7.11 17.29 0.96
CA PRO A 300 8.39 17.94 1.22
C PRO A 300 8.17 19.07 2.22
N PHE A 301 8.66 18.87 3.44
CA PHE A 301 8.60 19.88 4.48
C PHE A 301 9.96 20.56 4.63
N GLU A 302 10.19 21.62 3.85
CA GLU A 302 11.51 22.28 3.74
C GLU A 302 11.99 22.95 5.03
N GLU A 303 11.08 23.45 5.88
CA GLU A 303 11.42 24.26 7.07
C GLU A 303 11.91 23.44 8.28
N ILE A 304 11.68 22.12 8.31
CA ILE A 304 11.92 21.31 9.52
C ILE A 304 13.17 20.40 9.40
N LYS A 305 13.77 20.30 8.20
CA LYS A 305 14.85 19.35 7.85
C LYS A 305 16.09 19.41 8.75
N TYR A 306 16.32 20.50 9.49
CA TYR A 306 17.51 20.67 10.33
C TYR A 306 17.20 20.97 11.80
N THR A 307 16.01 20.62 12.27
CA THR A 307 15.68 20.77 13.70
C THR A 307 16.27 19.64 14.54
N LYS A 308 16.61 19.94 15.81
CA LYS A 308 17.02 18.94 16.82
C LYS A 308 16.00 17.78 16.89
N LEU A 309 14.71 18.10 16.75
CA LEU A 309 13.63 17.12 16.72
C LEU A 309 13.76 16.11 15.57
N MET A 310 14.08 16.53 14.34
CA MET A 310 14.25 15.59 13.23
C MET A 310 15.43 14.66 13.43
N ARG A 311 16.55 15.15 13.99
CA ARG A 311 17.70 14.30 14.34
C ARG A 311 17.32 13.23 15.38
N ILE A 312 16.54 13.63 16.39
CA ILE A 312 15.97 12.74 17.40
C ILE A 312 15.09 11.68 16.73
N LEU A 313 14.09 12.09 15.94
CA LEU A 313 13.18 11.16 15.25
C LEU A 313 13.92 10.20 14.31
N ASN A 314 14.89 10.70 13.54
CA ASN A 314 15.71 9.86 12.66
C ASN A 314 16.50 8.80 13.45
N SER A 315 17.10 9.19 14.58
CA SER A 315 17.88 8.27 15.42
C SER A 315 16.96 7.24 16.10
N PHE A 316 15.88 7.70 16.73
CA PHE A 316 14.93 6.86 17.45
C PHE A 316 14.04 6.01 16.54
N SER A 317 14.03 6.23 15.23
CA SER A 317 13.29 5.36 14.29
C SER A 317 13.77 3.90 14.32
N VAL A 318 14.98 3.63 14.83
CA VAL A 318 15.46 2.26 15.11
C VAL A 318 14.55 1.51 16.10
N LEU A 319 13.89 2.24 17.02
CA LEU A 319 12.94 1.68 17.98
C LEU A 319 11.64 1.17 17.34
N LEU A 320 11.47 1.33 16.02
CA LEU A 320 10.37 0.73 15.28
C LEU A 320 10.62 -0.74 14.92
N LEU A 321 11.79 -1.31 15.24
CA LEU A 321 12.10 -2.73 15.03
C LEU A 321 11.07 -3.69 15.67
N PRO A 322 10.60 -3.50 16.92
CA PRO A 322 9.56 -4.37 17.49
C PRO A 322 8.26 -4.31 16.70
N ILE A 323 7.90 -3.14 16.15
CA ILE A 323 6.73 -2.99 15.29
C ILE A 323 6.95 -3.74 13.97
N PHE A 324 8.16 -3.71 13.40
CA PHE A 324 8.49 -4.49 12.20
C PHE A 324 8.36 -6.00 12.40
N ILE A 325 8.78 -6.49 13.56
CA ILE A 325 8.60 -7.88 13.95
C ILE A 325 7.11 -8.19 14.13
N TYR A 326 6.37 -7.31 14.80
CA TYR A 326 4.93 -7.44 14.99
C TYR A 326 4.17 -7.45 13.65
N THR A 327 4.52 -6.61 12.68
CA THR A 327 3.85 -6.59 11.38
C THR A 327 4.05 -7.89 10.61
N LEU A 328 5.21 -8.56 10.74
CA LEU A 328 5.42 -9.90 10.18
C LEU A 328 4.40 -10.91 10.78
N PHE A 329 4.27 -10.94 12.11
CA PHE A 329 3.36 -11.88 12.78
C PHE A 329 1.88 -11.59 12.52
N ASN A 330 1.50 -10.32 12.35
CA ASN A 330 0.13 -9.93 12.06
C ASN A 330 -0.28 -10.22 10.61
N THR A 331 0.69 -10.31 9.71
CA THR A 331 0.46 -10.60 8.28
C THR A 331 0.45 -12.09 7.94
N HIS A 332 0.87 -12.94 8.87
CA HIS A 332 0.93 -14.39 8.70
C HIS A 332 0.11 -15.11 9.77
N LYS A 333 -0.26 -16.37 9.52
CA LYS A 333 -1.08 -17.16 10.44
C LYS A 333 -0.32 -17.43 11.73
N THR A 334 -0.65 -16.66 12.77
CA THR A 334 0.13 -16.56 14.01
C THR A 334 0.17 -17.88 14.80
N LYS A 335 -0.89 -18.70 14.77
CA LYS A 335 -0.90 -20.04 15.42
C LYS A 335 0.09 -21.01 14.79
N LEU A 336 0.12 -21.10 13.47
CA LEU A 336 1.04 -21.98 12.75
C LEU A 336 2.48 -21.48 12.83
N TYR A 337 2.66 -20.15 12.88
CA TYR A 337 3.92 -19.55 13.28
C TYR A 337 4.27 -20.01 14.71
N MET A 338 3.50 -19.69 15.74
CA MET A 338 3.83 -20.07 17.13
C MET A 338 4.10 -21.57 17.33
N GLU A 339 3.41 -22.46 16.61
CA GLU A 339 3.67 -23.91 16.64
C GLU A 339 4.99 -24.33 15.93
N LEU A 340 5.42 -23.59 14.89
CA LEU A 340 6.74 -23.71 14.25
C LEU A 340 7.86 -22.93 14.98
N PHE A 341 7.51 -22.02 15.90
CA PHE A 341 8.42 -21.15 16.65
C PHE A 341 8.64 -21.61 18.11
N MET A 342 7.73 -22.40 18.70
CA MET A 342 7.84 -22.95 20.06
C MET A 342 8.18 -24.45 20.11
N LYS A 343 8.39 -25.08 18.95
CA LYS A 343 9.09 -26.36 18.81
C LYS A 343 10.47 -26.10 18.20
#